data_AF-A0A967YCQ0-F1
#
_entry.id   AF-A0A967YCQ0-F1
#
_cell.length_a   1.000
_cell.length_b   1.000
_cell.length_c   1.000
_cell.angle_alpha   90.00
_cell.angle_beta   90.00
_cell.angle_gamma   90.00
#
_symmetry.space_group_name_H-M   'P 1'
#
loop_
_entity.id
_entity.type
_entity.pdbx_description
1 polymer ?
#
loop_
_entity_poly.entity_id
_entity_poly.type
_entity_poly.pdbx_seq_one_letter_code
_entity_poly.pdbx_strand_id
1 'polypeptide(L)'
;MPNDAIYGILEDNRGLSIGQAGNLWLSTNNGLSKFDPKADIFKNYSVEDGLQSNEFNGGSFYKSRSGEMFFGGIEGFNAFYPDEIKDNPFIPPVIITAFSKLNREVIFDKP
;
A
#
# COMPACT_ATOMS: atom_id res chain seq x y z
N MET A 1 -10.30 3.70 3.77
CA MET A 1 -9.61 3.92 2.48
C MET A 1 -9.14 5.35 2.42
N PRO A 2 -7.94 5.66 1.90
CA PRO A 2 -7.38 7.03 1.91
C PRO A 2 -7.87 7.91 0.75
N ASN A 3 -8.77 7.43 -0.11
CA ASN A 3 -9.18 8.11 -1.34
C ASN A 3 -10.59 7.71 -1.80
N ASP A 4 -11.30 8.63 -2.46
CA ASP A 4 -12.69 8.49 -2.92
C ASP A 4 -12.82 8.07 -4.39
N ALA A 5 -11.72 8.02 -5.15
CA ALA A 5 -11.71 7.58 -6.56
C ALA A 5 -10.91 6.27 -6.73
N ILE A 6 -11.57 5.26 -7.31
CA ILE A 6 -10.98 3.97 -7.67
C ILE A 6 -10.94 3.87 -9.20
N TYR A 7 -9.75 3.62 -9.75
CA TYR A 7 -9.49 3.58 -11.19
C TYR A 7 -9.41 2.16 -11.77
N GLY A 8 -9.12 1.18 -10.93
CA GLY A 8 -8.99 -0.21 -11.32
C GLY A 8 -9.08 -1.13 -10.10
N ILE A 9 -9.62 -2.32 -10.32
CA ILE A 9 -9.77 -3.36 -9.30
C ILE A 9 -9.29 -4.68 -9.87
N LEU A 10 -8.34 -5.33 -9.20
CA LEU A 10 -7.87 -6.68 -9.53
C LEU A 10 -7.96 -7.58 -8.29
N GLU A 11 -8.60 -8.73 -8.41
CA GLU A 11 -8.57 -9.76 -7.36
C GLU A 11 -7.30 -10.62 -7.51
N ASP A 12 -6.63 -10.93 -6.40
CA ASP A 12 -5.50 -11.87 -6.39
C ASP A 12 -5.95 -13.33 -6.60
N ASN A 13 -4.98 -14.26 -6.67
CA ASN A 13 -5.29 -15.67 -6.96
C ASN A 13 -5.89 -16.43 -5.78
N ARG A 14 -5.91 -15.86 -4.57
CA ARG A 14 -6.45 -16.55 -3.39
C ARG A 14 -7.95 -16.79 -3.48
N GLY A 15 -8.66 -15.96 -4.25
CA GLY A 15 -10.09 -16.13 -4.53
C GLY A 15 -10.44 -17.33 -5.42
N LEU A 16 -9.45 -17.97 -6.06
CA LEU A 16 -9.69 -19.13 -6.94
C LEU A 16 -9.96 -20.43 -6.16
N SER A 17 -9.74 -20.45 -4.86
CA SER A 17 -10.03 -21.60 -4.00
C SER A 17 -11.49 -21.55 -3.53
N ILE A 18 -12.21 -22.68 -3.61
CA ILE A 18 -13.62 -22.77 -3.18
C ILE A 18 -13.76 -22.31 -1.73
N GLY A 19 -14.62 -21.30 -1.50
CA GLY A 19 -14.88 -20.73 -0.18
C GLY A 19 -13.88 -19.68 0.30
N GLN A 20 -12.96 -19.23 -0.55
CA GLN A 20 -11.99 -18.17 -0.24
C GLN A 20 -12.31 -16.92 -1.06
N ALA A 21 -12.34 -15.75 -0.41
CA ALA A 21 -12.30 -14.47 -1.10
C ALA A 21 -10.83 -14.03 -1.25
N GLY A 22 -10.44 -13.61 -2.46
CA GLY A 22 -9.12 -13.02 -2.70
C GLY A 22 -9.02 -11.62 -2.12
N ASN A 23 -7.79 -11.10 -2.02
CA ASN A 23 -7.64 -9.67 -1.71
C ASN A 23 -7.85 -8.87 -2.99
N LEU A 24 -8.46 -7.70 -2.85
CA LEU A 24 -8.68 -6.77 -3.96
C LEU A 24 -7.55 -5.74 -3.97
N TRP A 25 -6.98 -5.50 -5.14
CA TRP A 25 -5.97 -4.48 -5.38
C TRP A 25 -6.59 -3.33 -6.16
N LEU A 26 -6.52 -2.14 -5.60
CA LEU A 26 -7.29 -0.97 -5.98
C LEU A 26 -6.34 0.18 -6.31
N SER A 27 -6.29 0.62 -7.57
CA SER A 27 -5.53 1.81 -7.96
C SER A 27 -6.36 3.08 -7.77
N THR A 28 -5.71 4.15 -7.30
CA THR A 28 -6.35 5.44 -6.97
C THR A 28 -5.48 6.61 -7.43
N ASN A 29 -5.91 7.85 -7.23
CA ASN A 29 -5.03 9.03 -7.36
C ASN A 29 -4.17 9.30 -6.10
N ASN A 30 -4.14 8.39 -5.13
CA ASN A 30 -3.30 8.50 -3.93
C ASN A 30 -2.77 7.13 -3.48
N GLY A 31 -2.15 6.43 -4.41
CA GLY A 31 -1.48 5.16 -4.19
C GLY A 31 -2.32 3.94 -4.58
N LEU A 32 -1.85 2.79 -4.13
CA LEU A 32 -2.47 1.48 -4.34
C LEU A 32 -3.00 0.95 -3.00
N SER A 33 -4.21 0.41 -2.98
CA SER A 33 -4.79 -0.18 -1.77
C SER A 33 -5.03 -1.68 -1.96
N LYS A 34 -4.53 -2.49 -1.04
CA LYS A 34 -4.90 -3.89 -0.87
C LYS A 34 -6.02 -3.98 0.15
N PHE A 35 -7.16 -4.51 -0.24
CA PHE A 35 -8.32 -4.72 0.60
C PHE A 35 -8.53 -6.20 0.87
N ASP A 36 -8.61 -6.56 2.14
CA ASP A 36 -9.05 -7.89 2.59
C ASP A 36 -10.55 -7.84 2.89
N PRO A 37 -11.41 -8.40 2.02
CA PRO A 37 -12.86 -8.36 2.22
C PRO A 37 -13.35 -9.23 3.39
N LYS A 38 -12.53 -10.17 3.90
CA LYS A 38 -12.91 -10.99 5.06
C LYS A 38 -12.64 -10.26 6.36
N ALA A 39 -11.51 -9.55 6.42
CA ALA A 39 -11.11 -8.80 7.61
C ALA A 39 -11.64 -7.37 7.64
N ASP A 40 -12.13 -6.86 6.51
CA ASP A 40 -12.50 -5.46 6.29
C ASP A 40 -11.34 -4.49 6.57
N ILE A 41 -10.14 -4.87 6.10
CA ILE A 41 -8.90 -4.13 6.34
C ILE A 41 -8.32 -3.65 5.02
N PHE A 42 -7.91 -2.38 5.01
CA PHE A 42 -7.12 -1.79 3.93
C PHE A 42 -5.67 -1.68 4.35
N LYS A 43 -4.78 -2.09 3.45
CA LYS A 43 -3.36 -1.75 3.47
C LYS A 43 -3.05 -0.87 2.27
N ASN A 44 -2.53 0.31 2.52
CA ASN A 44 -2.22 1.29 1.47
C ASN A 44 -0.71 1.29 1.20
N TYR A 45 -0.37 1.50 -0.06
CA TYR A 45 0.99 1.62 -0.56
C TYR A 45 1.14 2.96 -1.27
N SER A 46 2.29 3.59 -1.11
CA SER A 46 2.63 4.90 -1.67
C SER A 46 3.98 4.85 -2.42
N VAL A 47 4.44 5.99 -2.91
CA VAL A 47 5.80 6.15 -3.47
C VAL A 47 6.89 5.71 -2.48
N GLU A 48 6.68 5.85 -1.17
CA GLU A 48 7.64 5.41 -0.15
C GLU A 48 7.78 3.87 -0.10
N ASP A 49 6.78 3.15 -0.60
CA ASP A 49 6.78 1.69 -0.74
C ASP A 49 7.30 1.23 -2.12
N GLY A 50 7.74 2.15 -2.98
CA GLY A 50 8.31 1.87 -4.30
C GLY A 50 7.32 1.95 -5.47
N LEU A 51 6.17 2.63 -5.30
CA LEU A 51 5.26 2.91 -6.42
C LEU A 51 5.86 3.91 -7.41
N GLN A 52 5.49 3.80 -8.68
CA GLN A 52 5.94 4.73 -9.74
C GLN A 52 5.52 6.18 -9.44
N SER A 53 4.33 6.34 -8.88
CA SER A 53 3.75 7.59 -8.41
C SER A 53 2.56 7.24 -7.51
N ASN A 54 2.10 8.19 -6.71
CA ASN A 54 0.81 8.05 -6.01
C ASN A 54 -0.37 8.18 -7.00
N GLU A 55 -0.17 8.73 -8.19
CA GLU A 55 -1.24 8.90 -9.17
C GLU A 55 -1.26 7.78 -10.21
N PHE A 56 -2.33 6.99 -10.20
CA PHE A 56 -2.64 5.99 -11.23
C PHE A 56 -3.70 6.49 -12.21
N ASN A 57 -3.72 5.90 -13.40
CA ASN A 57 -4.64 6.27 -14.47
C ASN A 57 -5.83 5.32 -14.57
N GLY A 58 -7.00 5.88 -14.86
CA GLY A 58 -8.23 5.13 -15.19
C GLY A 58 -7.99 4.11 -16.32
N GLY A 59 -8.49 2.88 -16.14
CA GLY A 59 -8.38 1.83 -17.16
C GLY A 59 -6.98 1.24 -17.35
N SER A 60 -5.97 1.73 -16.63
CA SER A 60 -4.58 1.27 -16.74
C SER A 60 -4.27 0.18 -15.72
N PHE A 61 -4.93 -0.97 -15.85
CA PHE A 61 -4.71 -2.12 -14.96
C PHE A 61 -4.85 -3.44 -15.71
N TYR A 62 -4.04 -4.44 -15.37
CA TYR A 62 -4.08 -5.76 -15.98
C TYR A 62 -3.54 -6.83 -15.04
N LYS A 63 -4.13 -8.03 -15.09
CA LYS A 63 -3.60 -9.21 -14.40
C LYS A 63 -3.25 -10.27 -15.44
N SER A 64 -1.99 -10.70 -15.44
CA SER A 64 -1.53 -11.77 -16.33
C SER A 64 -2.08 -13.13 -15.89
N ARG A 65 -1.96 -14.13 -16.78
CA ARG A 65 -2.35 -15.51 -16.45
C ARG A 65 -1.50 -16.13 -15.34
N SER A 66 -0.26 -15.68 -15.14
CA SER A 66 0.59 -16.12 -14.03
C SER A 66 0.22 -15.46 -12.69
N GLY A 67 -0.67 -14.47 -12.70
CA GLY A 67 -1.07 -13.72 -11.50
C GLY A 67 -0.28 -12.44 -11.25
N GLU A 68 0.64 -12.08 -12.14
CA GLU A 68 1.33 -10.79 -12.09
C GLU A 68 0.33 -9.66 -12.36
N MET A 69 0.35 -8.65 -11.50
CA MET A 69 -0.52 -7.49 -11.61
C MET A 69 0.26 -6.29 -12.12
N PHE A 70 -0.36 -5.54 -13.02
CA PHE A 70 0.15 -4.34 -13.63
C PHE A 70 -0.81 -3.19 -13.34
N PHE A 71 -0.28 -2.08 -12.85
CA PHE A 71 -1.03 -0.84 -12.64
C PHE A 71 -0.24 0.34 -13.21
N GLY A 72 -0.83 1.07 -14.15
CA GLY A 72 -0.22 2.20 -14.85
C GLY A 72 -0.67 3.55 -14.31
N GLY A 73 0.21 4.53 -14.38
CA GLY A 73 -0.05 5.91 -13.96
C GLY A 73 0.80 6.92 -14.72
N ILE A 74 1.03 8.07 -14.10
CA ILE A 74 1.64 9.24 -14.76
C ILE A 74 3.15 9.12 -15.01
N GLU A 75 3.85 8.25 -14.28
CA GLU A 75 5.30 8.02 -14.39
C GLU A 75 5.64 6.57 -14.77
N GLY A 76 4.72 5.88 -15.47
CA GLY A 76 4.94 4.52 -15.98
C GLY A 76 3.97 3.51 -15.37
N PHE A 77 4.48 2.37 -14.91
CA PHE A 77 3.66 1.33 -14.31
C PHE A 77 4.43 0.56 -13.22
N ASN A 78 3.67 0.02 -12.26
CA ASN A 78 4.15 -0.99 -11.33
C ASN A 78 3.74 -2.39 -11.81
N ALA A 79 4.64 -3.36 -11.68
CA ALA A 79 4.39 -4.78 -11.90
C ALA A 79 4.83 -5.58 -10.68
N PHE A 80 3.98 -6.46 -10.17
CA PHE A 80 4.28 -7.28 -9.00
C PHE A 80 3.40 -8.52 -8.90
N TYR A 81 3.88 -9.53 -8.17
CA TYR A 81 3.07 -10.66 -7.73
C TYR A 81 2.53 -10.41 -6.32
N PRO A 82 1.20 -10.38 -6.10
CA PRO A 82 0.61 -10.13 -4.78
C PRO A 82 1.11 -11.04 -3.66
N ASP A 83 1.41 -12.30 -4.00
CA ASP A 83 1.84 -13.34 -3.05
C ASP A 83 3.33 -13.24 -2.69
N GLU A 84 4.10 -12.42 -3.42
CA GLU A 84 5.53 -12.18 -3.17
C GLU A 84 5.80 -10.94 -2.32
N ILE A 85 4.79 -10.10 -2.07
CA ILE A 85 4.90 -8.92 -1.22
C ILE A 85 5.05 -9.35 0.24
N LYS A 86 6.17 -8.95 0.86
CA LYS A 86 6.49 -9.27 2.26
C LYS A 86 6.38 -8.03 3.12
N ASP A 87 5.71 -8.19 4.25
CA ASP A 87 5.61 -7.16 5.26
C ASP A 87 6.87 -7.10 6.10
N ASN A 88 7.26 -5.90 6.53
CA ASN A 88 8.34 -5.74 7.50
C ASN A 88 7.80 -6.07 8.90
N PRO A 89 8.24 -7.16 9.55
CA PRO A 89 7.76 -7.53 10.88
C PRO A 89 8.47 -6.75 12.01
N PHE A 90 9.48 -5.93 11.68
CA PHE A 90 10.28 -5.24 12.68
C PHE A 90 9.49 -4.10 13.32
N ILE A 91 9.30 -4.20 14.64
CA ILE A 91 8.72 -3.15 15.46
C ILE A 91 9.88 -2.38 16.10
N PRO A 92 10.27 -1.19 15.60
CA PRO A 92 11.38 -0.43 16.17
C PRO A 92 11.04 0.07 17.58
N PRO A 93 12.00 0.11 18.52
CA PRO A 93 11.78 0.77 19.79
C PRO A 93 11.55 2.27 19.59
N VAL A 94 10.56 2.82 20.30
CA VAL A 94 10.32 4.26 20.32
C VAL A 94 11.34 4.92 21.24
N ILE A 95 12.06 5.91 20.73
CA ILE A 95 13.06 6.68 21.49
C ILE A 95 12.67 8.15 21.45
N ILE A 96 12.71 8.83 22.60
CA ILE A 96 12.52 10.28 22.69
C ILE A 96 13.79 10.95 22.15
N THR A 97 13.69 11.64 21.02
CA THR A 97 14.83 12.33 20.38
C THR A 97 14.98 13.78 20.81
N ALA A 98 13.88 14.45 21.18
CA ALA A 98 13.88 15.84 21.64
C ALA A 98 12.64 16.15 22.49
N PHE A 99 12.75 17.16 23.34
CA PHE A 99 11.62 17.74 24.09
C PHE A 99 11.66 19.25 23.96
N SER A 100 10.51 19.88 23.71
CA SER A 100 10.41 21.34 23.59
C SER A 100 9.35 21.89 24.52
N LYS A 101 9.68 23.01 25.20
CA LYS A 101 8.74 23.80 25.99
C LYS A 101 8.66 25.20 25.40
N LEU A 102 7.46 25.60 24.95
CA LEU A 102 7.22 26.91 24.34
C LEU A 102 8.15 27.19 23.14
N ASN A 103 8.24 26.21 22.23
CA ASN A 103 9.09 26.25 21.02
C ASN A 103 10.60 26.40 21.31
N ARG A 104 11.04 26.07 22.52
CA ARG A 104 12.46 25.99 22.88
C ARG A 104 12.79 24.58 23.28
N GLU A 105 13.77 24.02 22.60
CA GLU A 105 14.30 22.71 22.93
C GLU A 105 14.92 22.73 24.33
N VAL A 106 14.61 21.70 25.11
CA VAL A 106 15.16 21.49 26.45
C VAL A 106 16.21 20.41 26.33
N ILE A 107 17.46 20.78 26.58
CA ILE A 107 18.56 19.83 26.68
C ILE A 107 18.54 19.28 28.11
N PHE A 108 18.40 17.95 28.23
CA PHE A 108 18.56 17.27 29.51
C PHE A 108 19.99 16.75 29.62
N ASP A 109 20.64 16.98 30.76
CA ASP A 109 21.99 16.49 31.01
C ASP A 109 22.04 14.96 31.21
N LYS A 110 20.87 14.32 31.40
CA LYS A 110 20.66 12.87 31.56
C LYS A 110 19.29 12.46 31.02
N PRO A 111 19.13 11.22 30.50
CA PRO A 111 17.81 10.68 30.13
C PRO A 111 16.87 10.56 31.33
#